data_AF-A0A2E6SFF5-F1
#
_entry.id   AF-A0A2E6SFF5-F1
#
_cell.length_a   1.000
_cell.length_b   1.000
_cell.length_c   1.000
_cell.angle_alpha   90.00
_cell.angle_beta   90.00
_cell.angle_gamma   90.00
#
_symmetry.space_group_name_H-M   'P 1'
#
loop_
_entity.id
_entity.type
_entity.pdbx_description
1 polymer ?
#
loop_
_entity_poly.entity_id
_entity_poly.type
_entity_poly.pdbx_seq_one_letter_code
_entity_poly.pdbx_strand_id
1 'polypeptide(L)'
;MLYLRTCRFLLFSSIFFNSPVLLYGNDTVVDTTKVQQDNWFAIDKAQHFSYSCFIALGIQYVLVNKLDFEEKSAIPTSLGLSFVAGIAKELQDSKGKSGYFSQKDLFANALGLILAAMVILSHPV
;
A
#
# COMPACT_ATOMS: atom_id res chain seq x y z
N MET A 1 -29.28 -0.48 -1.26
CA MET A 1 -28.38 -1.57 -1.75
C MET A 1 -26.93 -1.12 -2.02
N LEU A 2 -26.48 0.06 -1.55
CA LEU A 2 -25.09 0.53 -1.73
C LEU A 2 -24.14 0.04 -0.61
N TYR A 3 -24.65 -0.05 0.62
CA TYR A 3 -23.87 -0.43 1.82
C TYR A 3 -23.31 -1.86 1.79
N LEU A 4 -24.00 -2.82 1.17
CA LEU A 4 -23.59 -4.22 1.17
C LEU A 4 -22.40 -4.50 0.23
N ARG A 5 -22.17 -3.65 -0.78
CA ARG A 5 -21.00 -3.76 -1.71
C ARG A 5 -19.75 -3.08 -1.13
N THR A 6 -19.91 -1.94 -0.44
CA THR A 6 -18.80 -1.26 0.25
C THR A 6 -18.22 -2.10 1.38
N CYS A 7 -19.06 -2.89 2.07
CA CYS A 7 -18.62 -3.79 3.14
C CYS A 7 -17.69 -4.92 2.62
N ARG A 8 -17.85 -5.39 1.38
CA ARG A 8 -16.96 -6.43 0.79
C ARG A 8 -15.58 -5.89 0.40
N PHE A 9 -15.48 -4.61 0.01
CA PHE A 9 -14.20 -3.94 -0.24
C PHE A 9 -13.42 -3.70 1.07
N LEU A 10 -14.13 -3.28 2.12
CA LEU A 10 -13.53 -3.08 3.45
C LEU A 10 -13.13 -4.41 4.12
N LEU A 11 -13.84 -5.51 3.86
CA LEU A 11 -13.43 -6.83 4.33
C LEU A 11 -12.21 -7.36 3.57
N PHE A 12 -12.07 -7.05 2.28
CA PHE A 12 -10.83 -7.34 1.53
C PHE A 12 -9.66 -6.57 2.15
N SER A 13 -9.79 -5.25 2.37
CA SER A 13 -8.73 -4.49 3.03
C SER A 13 -8.44 -5.02 4.43
N SER A 14 -9.45 -5.48 5.19
CA SER A 14 -9.24 -6.07 6.53
C SER A 14 -8.43 -7.37 6.50
N ILE A 15 -8.60 -8.20 5.47
CA ILE A 15 -7.86 -9.45 5.28
C ILE A 15 -6.39 -9.16 4.91
N PHE A 16 -6.13 -8.14 4.07
CA PHE A 16 -4.76 -7.76 3.67
C PHE A 16 -4.04 -6.86 4.69
N PHE A 17 -4.78 -6.15 5.53
CA PHE A 17 -4.25 -5.27 6.58
C PHE A 17 -3.92 -6.02 7.89
N ASN A 18 -4.43 -7.24 8.05
CA ASN A 18 -4.18 -8.11 9.21
C ASN A 18 -3.50 -9.45 8.89
N SER A 19 -3.26 -9.82 7.63
CA SER A 19 -2.53 -11.06 7.35
C SER A 19 -1.04 -10.82 7.52
N PRO A 20 -0.35 -11.44 8.52
CA PRO A 20 1.01 -11.85 8.25
C PRO A 20 0.87 -12.89 7.14
N VAL A 21 1.19 -12.53 5.89
CA VAL A 21 1.22 -13.50 4.80
C VAL A 21 2.21 -14.59 5.22
N LEU A 22 1.62 -15.71 5.61
CA LEU A 22 2.23 -16.96 6.02
C LEU A 22 3.14 -17.48 4.89
N LEU A 23 4.41 -17.12 4.96
CA LEU A 23 5.49 -18.04 4.67
C LEU A 23 6.48 -17.97 5.83
N TYR A 24 6.01 -18.42 7.00
CA TYR A 24 6.87 -18.96 8.03
C TYR A 24 7.51 -20.23 7.45
N GLY A 25 8.63 -20.04 6.76
CA GLY A 25 9.57 -21.10 6.47
C GLY A 25 10.01 -21.70 7.80
N ASN A 26 9.52 -22.90 8.04
CA ASN A 26 9.90 -23.73 9.18
C ASN A 26 11.41 -23.99 9.11
N ASP A 27 12.20 -23.32 9.95
CA ASP A 27 13.49 -23.81 10.43
C ASP A 27 13.87 -23.11 11.75
N THR A 28 13.70 -23.87 12.82
CA THR A 28 14.54 -23.96 14.04
C THR A 28 15.17 -22.69 14.62
N VAL A 29 14.73 -22.35 15.84
CA VAL A 29 15.46 -21.66 16.92
C VAL A 29 16.42 -20.54 16.46
N VAL A 30 15.93 -19.30 16.42
CA VAL A 30 16.80 -18.13 16.19
C VAL A 30 16.70 -17.14 17.34
N ASP A 31 17.82 -17.09 18.05
CA ASP A 31 18.39 -16.07 18.93
C ASP A 31 17.75 -14.66 18.85
N THR A 32 17.33 -14.18 20.02
CA THR A 32 16.67 -12.89 20.32
C THR A 32 17.53 -11.62 20.09
N THR A 33 18.60 -11.68 19.30
CA THR A 33 19.52 -10.55 19.07
C THR A 33 19.68 -10.12 17.62
N LYS A 34 18.86 -10.62 16.69
CA LYS A 34 18.86 -10.09 15.32
C LYS A 34 18.00 -8.84 15.24
N VAL A 35 18.65 -7.68 15.27
CA VAL A 35 18.14 -6.48 14.57
C VAL A 35 17.73 -6.97 13.19
N GLN A 36 16.43 -6.99 12.92
CA GLN A 36 15.89 -7.42 11.64
C GLN A 36 16.49 -6.50 10.57
N GLN A 37 17.53 -6.98 9.87
CA GLN A 37 18.16 -6.22 8.81
C GLN A 37 17.12 -6.07 7.70
N ASP A 38 16.54 -4.89 7.64
CA ASP A 38 15.66 -4.48 6.58
C ASP A 38 16.41 -4.62 5.25
N ASN A 39 15.98 -5.52 4.37
CA ASN A 39 16.64 -5.80 3.10
C ASN A 39 15.97 -5.00 1.98
N TRP A 40 16.78 -4.39 1.11
CA TRP A 40 16.28 -3.63 -0.04
C TRP A 40 15.54 -4.48 -1.08
N PHE A 41 15.78 -5.80 -1.09
CA PHE A 41 15.23 -6.76 -2.04
C PHE A 41 14.41 -7.85 -1.35
N ALA A 42 13.61 -7.46 -0.36
CA ALA A 42 12.69 -8.39 0.28
C ALA A 42 11.27 -8.27 -0.32
N ILE A 43 10.47 -9.33 -0.13
CA ILE A 43 9.12 -9.43 -0.70
C ILE A 43 8.16 -8.37 -0.14
N ASP A 44 8.45 -7.88 1.06
CA ASP A 44 7.80 -6.73 1.68
C ASP A 44 7.89 -5.48 0.80
N LYS A 45 9.07 -5.17 0.22
CA LYS A 45 9.25 -3.99 -0.64
C LYS A 45 8.41 -4.07 -1.91
N ALA A 46 8.34 -5.27 -2.50
CA ALA A 46 7.48 -5.51 -3.65
C ALA A 46 5.99 -5.34 -3.30
N GLN A 47 5.58 -5.73 -2.10
CA GLN A 47 4.23 -5.53 -1.61
C GLN A 47 3.92 -4.03 -1.41
N HIS A 48 4.78 -3.28 -0.72
CA HIS A 48 4.65 -1.83 -0.54
C HIS A 48 4.53 -1.09 -1.88
N PHE A 49 5.42 -1.40 -2.82
CA PHE A 49 5.37 -0.88 -4.18
C PHE A 49 4.05 -1.20 -4.89
N SER A 50 3.62 -2.47 -4.86
CA SER A 50 2.42 -2.90 -5.57
C SER A 50 1.16 -2.28 -4.97
N TYR A 51 1.09 -2.19 -3.63
CA TYR A 51 -0.06 -1.60 -2.94
C TYR A 51 -0.21 -0.13 -3.25
N SER A 52 0.86 0.66 -3.14
CA SER A 52 0.77 2.10 -3.42
C SER A 52 0.39 2.37 -4.87
N CYS A 53 0.89 1.55 -5.81
CA CYS A 53 0.53 1.63 -7.22
C CYS A 53 -0.96 1.31 -7.45
N PHE A 54 -1.43 0.15 -7.00
CA PHE A 54 -2.83 -0.27 -7.23
C PHE A 54 -3.85 0.59 -6.50
N ILE A 55 -3.53 1.08 -5.30
CA ILE A 55 -4.42 2.00 -4.57
C ILE A 55 -4.54 3.32 -5.34
N ALA A 56 -3.43 3.89 -5.83
CA ALA A 56 -3.48 5.11 -6.63
C ALA A 56 -4.31 4.91 -7.91
N LEU A 57 -4.07 3.84 -8.67
CA LEU A 57 -4.85 3.54 -9.88
C LEU A 57 -6.33 3.28 -9.58
N GLY A 58 -6.63 2.54 -8.51
CA GLY A 58 -8.00 2.25 -8.10
C GLY A 58 -8.78 3.51 -7.70
N ILE A 59 -8.14 4.40 -6.94
CA ILE A 59 -8.74 5.70 -6.57
C ILE A 59 -8.93 6.57 -7.80
N GLN A 60 -7.94 6.65 -8.70
CA GLN A 60 -8.06 7.38 -9.95
C GLN A 60 -9.27 6.91 -10.75
N TYR A 61 -9.40 5.59 -10.94
CA TYR A 61 -10.52 5.00 -11.65
C TYR A 61 -11.86 5.36 -11.00
N VAL A 62 -11.99 5.23 -9.68
CA VAL A 62 -13.24 5.56 -8.98
C VAL A 62 -13.57 7.04 -9.08
N LEU A 63 -12.59 7.93 -8.90
CA LEU A 63 -12.80 9.37 -9.00
C LEU A 63 -13.35 9.75 -10.39
N VAL A 64 -12.70 9.28 -11.46
CA VAL A 64 -13.07 9.66 -12.83
C VAL A 64 -14.33 8.93 -13.30
N ASN A 65 -14.41 7.61 -13.13
CA ASN A 65 -15.46 6.77 -13.75
C ASN A 65 -16.69 6.52 -12.87
N LYS A 66 -16.68 6.94 -11.59
CA LYS A 66 -17.81 6.75 -10.68
C LYS A 66 -18.28 8.04 -9.99
N LEU A 67 -17.40 9.03 -9.88
CA LEU A 67 -17.69 10.30 -9.22
C LEU A 67 -17.64 11.49 -10.18
N ASP A 68 -17.42 11.24 -11.48
CA ASP A 68 -17.35 12.24 -12.56
C ASP A 68 -16.38 13.39 -12.25
N PHE A 69 -15.27 13.09 -11.55
CA PHE A 69 -14.21 14.06 -11.32
C PHE A 69 -13.44 14.31 -12.61
N GLU A 70 -13.00 15.56 -12.81
CA GLU A 70 -12.05 15.87 -13.86
C GLU A 70 -10.74 15.12 -13.63
N GLU A 71 -10.24 14.46 -14.68
CA GLU A 71 -9.05 13.63 -14.61
C GLU A 71 -7.83 14.37 -14.05
N LYS A 72 -7.65 15.64 -14.46
CA LYS A 72 -6.56 16.50 -13.97
C LYS A 72 -6.64 16.76 -12.46
N SER A 73 -7.84 16.82 -11.91
CA SER A 73 -8.07 16.98 -10.46
C SER A 73 -8.00 15.64 -9.73
N ALA A 74 -8.33 14.55 -10.41
CA ALA A 74 -8.27 13.20 -9.84
C ALA A 74 -6.82 12.74 -9.59
N ILE A 75 -5.86 13.08 -10.46
CA ILE A 75 -4.45 12.67 -10.33
C ILE A 75 -3.82 13.07 -8.97
N PRO A 76 -3.80 14.35 -8.56
CA PRO A 76 -3.21 14.72 -7.27
C PRO A 76 -4.00 14.11 -6.10
N THR A 77 -5.31 13.93 -6.25
CA THR A 77 -6.17 13.34 -5.23
C THR A 77 -5.88 11.85 -5.03
N SER A 78 -5.75 11.09 -6.12
CA SER A 78 -5.49 9.65 -6.09
C SER A 78 -4.09 9.32 -5.58
N LEU A 79 -3.09 10.06 -6.05
CA LEU A 79 -1.72 9.96 -5.54
C LEU A 79 -1.62 10.37 -4.07
N GLY A 80 -2.28 11.48 -3.69
CA GLY A 80 -2.29 11.97 -2.31
C GLY A 80 -2.92 10.98 -1.33
N LEU A 81 -4.08 10.41 -1.69
CA LEU A 81 -4.75 9.41 -0.85
C LEU A 81 -3.93 8.12 -0.70
N SER A 82 -3.31 7.65 -1.79
CA SER A 82 -2.42 6.48 -1.73
C SER A 82 -1.16 6.75 -0.89
N PHE A 83 -0.58 7.96 -1.00
CA PHE A 83 0.56 8.37 -0.18
C PHE A 83 0.22 8.43 1.32
N VAL A 84 -0.91 9.05 1.67
CA VAL A 84 -1.39 9.09 3.06
C VAL A 84 -1.64 7.69 3.59
N ALA A 85 -2.22 6.80 2.78
CA ALA A 85 -2.43 5.41 3.15
C ALA A 85 -1.10 4.68 3.42
N GLY A 86 -0.08 4.88 2.57
CA GLY A 86 1.27 4.35 2.77
C GLY A 86 1.90 4.82 4.07
N ILE A 87 1.90 6.14 4.34
CA ILE A 87 2.43 6.69 5.60
C ILE A 87 1.65 6.17 6.81
N ALA A 88 0.32 6.13 6.72
CA ALA A 88 -0.52 5.65 7.82
C ALA A 88 -0.20 4.21 8.19
N LYS A 89 0.13 3.35 7.21
CA LYS A 89 0.55 1.97 7.45
C LYS A 89 1.87 1.91 8.22
N GLU A 90 2.89 2.64 7.79
CA GLU A 90 4.19 2.68 8.49
C GLU A 90 4.08 3.25 9.92
N LEU A 91 3.24 4.27 10.10
CA LEU A 91 2.93 4.83 11.42
C LEU A 91 2.18 3.85 12.32
N GLN A 92 1.35 2.98 11.74
CA GLN A 92 0.69 1.93 12.50
C GLN A 92 1.66 0.81 12.89
N ASP A 93 2.55 0.41 11.97
CA ASP A 93 3.52 -0.66 12.21
C ASP A 93 4.53 -0.25 13.28
N SER A 94 4.97 1.01 13.27
CA SER A 94 5.86 1.60 14.29
C SER A 94 5.25 1.71 15.69
N LYS A 95 3.92 1.68 15.86
CA LYS A 95 3.25 1.73 17.18
C LYS A 95 3.23 0.37 17.91
N GLY A 96 3.62 -0.72 17.26
CA GLY A 96 3.71 -2.04 17.86
C GLY A 96 4.84 -2.16 18.91
N LYS A 97 4.76 -3.17 19.79
CA LYS A 97 5.76 -3.43 20.86
C LYS A 97 7.20 -3.66 20.35
N SER A 98 7.37 -3.93 19.05
CA SER A 98 8.63 -4.04 18.33
C SER A 98 8.60 -3.27 17.00
N GLY A 99 7.76 -2.24 16.90
CA GLY A 99 7.46 -1.55 15.66
C GLY A 99 8.65 -0.79 15.11
N TYR A 100 8.98 -1.05 13.84
CA TYR A 100 10.05 -0.34 13.12
C TYR A 100 9.42 0.46 11.98
N PHE A 101 9.71 1.75 11.93
CA PHE A 101 9.40 2.57 10.77
C PHE A 101 10.52 2.36 9.74
N SER A 102 10.21 1.68 8.63
CA SER A 102 11.20 1.46 7.57
C SER A 102 11.19 2.62 6.58
N GLN A 103 12.35 3.27 6.44
CA GLN A 103 12.56 4.21 5.36
C GLN A 103 12.53 3.52 3.99
N LYS A 104 12.90 2.24 3.91
CA LYS A 104 12.92 1.48 2.65
C LYS A 104 11.51 1.16 2.17
N ASP A 105 10.58 0.90 3.09
CA ASP A 105 9.16 0.74 2.77
C ASP A 105 8.54 2.04 2.26
N LEU A 106 8.93 3.18 2.86
CA LEU A 106 8.55 4.50 2.33
C LEU A 106 9.09 4.73 0.90
N PHE A 107 10.33 4.33 0.63
CA PHE A 107 10.90 4.39 -0.73
C PHE A 107 10.15 3.48 -1.71
N ALA A 108 9.82 2.25 -1.31
CA ALA A 108 9.04 1.34 -2.15
C ALA A 108 7.64 1.90 -2.46
N ASN A 109 6.96 2.45 -1.45
CA ASN A 109 5.68 3.14 -1.62
C ASN A 109 5.80 4.30 -2.62
N ALA A 110 6.85 5.14 -2.49
CA ALA A 110 7.10 6.25 -3.40
C ALA A 110 7.33 5.79 -4.86
N LEU A 111 8.10 4.72 -5.06
CA LEU A 111 8.30 4.15 -6.39
C LEU A 111 6.99 3.66 -7.02
N GLY A 112 6.12 3.04 -6.24
CA GLY A 112 4.80 2.59 -6.72
C GLY A 112 3.88 3.76 -7.08
N LEU A 113 3.94 4.87 -6.33
CA LEU A 113 3.23 6.10 -6.67
C LEU A 113 3.76 6.74 -7.97
N ILE A 114 5.07 6.75 -8.17
CA ILE A 114 5.69 7.23 -9.41
C ILE A 114 5.23 6.37 -10.59
N LEU A 115 5.22 5.05 -10.44
CA LEU A 115 4.70 4.16 -11.48
C LEU A 115 3.22 4.43 -11.77
N ALA A 116 2.38 4.55 -10.74
CA ALA A 116 0.97 4.88 -10.95
C ALA A 116 0.80 6.21 -11.67
N ALA A 117 1.54 7.25 -11.28
CA ALA A 117 1.51 8.54 -11.96
C ALA A 117 1.91 8.40 -13.44
N MET A 118 2.98 7.66 -13.75
CA MET A 118 3.39 7.39 -15.13
C MET A 118 2.29 6.67 -15.92
N VAL A 119 1.65 5.65 -15.33
CA VAL A 119 0.57 4.90 -15.97
C VAL A 119 -0.62 5.83 -16.27
N ILE A 120 -1.06 6.63 -15.29
CA ILE A 120 -2.20 7.54 -15.46
C ILE A 120 -1.89 8.60 -16.52
N LEU A 121 -0.68 9.19 -16.49
CA LEU A 121 -0.28 10.21 -17.46
C LEU A 121 -0.08 9.64 -18.88
N SER A 122 0.32 8.38 -18.99
CA SER A 122 0.52 7.72 -20.30
C SER A 122 -0.79 7.20 -20.88
N HIS A 123 -1.73 6.80 -20.01
CA HIS A 123 -3.01 6.22 -20.38
C HIS A 123 -4.11 6.88 -19.55
N PRO A 124 -4.59 8.05 -20.00
CA PRO A 124 -5.70 8.72 -19.34
C PRO A 124 -6.97 7.86 -19.36
N VAL A 125 -7.77 7.94 -18.30
CA VAL A 125 -8.87 7.02 -17.96
C VAL A 125 -10.24 7.68 -18.02
#